data_AF-A0A1B8AV63-F1
#
_entry.id   AF-A0A1B8AV63-F1
#
_cell.length_a   1.000
_cell.length_b   1.000
_cell.length_c   1.000
_cell.angle_alpha   90.00
_cell.angle_beta   90.00
_cell.angle_gamma   90.00
#
_symmetry.space_group_name_H-M   'P 1'
#
loop_
_entity.id
_entity.type
_entity.pdbx_description
1 polymer ?
#
loop_
_entity_poly.entity_id
_entity_poly.type
_entity_poly.pdbx_seq_one_letter_code
_entity_poly.pdbx_strand_id
1 'polypeptide(L)'
;MSNVGYPSTYEDGDQRHYSKEAIRQEGRDHGINTEGYLNKDKIMNELQESDTKREMDDRMKHEPGFAATMHGNKPSRGAEIDAELAQEDAEQMAKKREKTDSMPGKKNEDHTEKSEWKQQIDREEKEAQAQHRDKGRNTHEGQGMEYVTRKTHSSRE
;
A
#
# COMPACT_ATOMS: atom_id res chain seq x y z
N MET A 1 -11.47 -21.10 45.54
CA MET A 1 -11.17 -20.55 44.20
C MET A 1 -10.20 -19.39 44.40
N SER A 2 -9.01 -19.48 43.81
CA SER A 2 -7.91 -18.53 44.00
C SER A 2 -8.15 -17.25 43.18
N ASN A 3 -8.24 -16.10 43.84
CA ASN A 3 -8.33 -14.79 43.19
C ASN A 3 -6.91 -14.28 42.93
N VAL A 4 -6.32 -14.69 41.80
CA VAL A 4 -4.93 -14.36 41.44
C VAL A 4 -4.95 -13.35 40.30
N GLY A 5 -4.82 -12.07 40.63
CA GLY A 5 -4.75 -10.96 39.67
C GLY A 5 -4.77 -9.62 40.40
N TYR A 6 -3.95 -8.67 39.99
CA TYR A 6 -3.96 -7.31 40.54
C TYR A 6 -5.28 -6.64 40.10
N PRO A 7 -6.15 -6.15 41.01
CA PRO A 7 -7.46 -5.62 40.65
C PRO A 7 -7.42 -4.45 39.64
N SER A 8 -6.30 -3.72 39.57
CA SER A 8 -6.14 -2.61 38.60
C SER A 8 -5.73 -3.06 37.20
N THR A 9 -5.35 -4.33 36.99
CA THR A 9 -5.09 -4.84 35.61
C THR A 9 -6.41 -5.08 34.87
N TYR A 10 -7.49 -5.24 35.61
CA TYR A 10 -8.87 -5.25 35.13
C TYR A 10 -9.56 -3.93 35.49
N GLU A 11 -8.87 -2.79 35.34
CA GLU A 11 -9.59 -1.53 35.24
C GLU A 11 -10.67 -1.69 34.17
N ASP A 12 -11.94 -1.53 34.55
CA ASP A 12 -13.16 -1.57 33.72
C ASP A 12 -13.14 -0.58 32.52
N GLY A 13 -11.98 -0.03 32.16
CA GLY A 13 -11.76 0.98 31.13
C GLY A 13 -11.44 0.46 29.74
N ASP A 14 -11.08 -0.82 29.56
CA ASP A 14 -10.68 -1.37 28.25
C ASP A 14 -11.87 -1.80 27.38
N GLN A 15 -13.06 -2.02 27.98
CA GLN A 15 -14.30 -2.31 27.27
C GLN A 15 -15.33 -1.20 27.48
N ARG A 16 -15.09 -0.04 26.87
CA ARG A 16 -16.12 0.99 26.77
C ARG A 16 -17.21 0.54 25.81
N HIS A 17 -18.41 0.29 26.33
CA HIS A 17 -19.59 0.09 25.49
C HIS A 17 -20.04 1.43 24.90
N TYR A 18 -19.67 1.70 23.65
CA TYR A 18 -20.18 2.85 22.91
C TYR A 18 -21.60 2.58 22.42
N SER A 19 -22.45 3.62 22.45
CA SER A 19 -23.76 3.53 21.81
C SER A 19 -23.62 3.46 20.29
N LYS A 20 -24.58 2.83 19.61
CA LYS A 20 -24.60 2.80 18.13
C LYS A 20 -24.63 4.21 17.53
N GLU A 21 -25.26 5.16 18.22
CA GLU A 21 -25.29 6.56 17.79
C GLU A 21 -23.91 7.21 17.87
N ALA A 22 -23.15 6.98 18.95
CA ALA A 22 -21.78 7.46 19.07
C ALA A 22 -20.88 6.89 17.96
N ILE A 23 -21.01 5.59 17.67
CA ILE A 23 -20.28 4.94 16.57
C ILE A 23 -20.64 5.58 15.22
N ARG A 24 -21.92 5.85 14.95
CA ARG A 24 -22.37 6.52 13.72
C ARG A 24 -21.95 7.98 13.62
N GLN A 25 -21.84 8.67 14.75
CA GLN A 25 -21.38 10.05 14.79
C GLN A 25 -19.90 10.11 14.42
N GLU A 26 -19.09 9.26 15.03
CA GLU A 26 -17.68 9.09 14.70
C GLU A 26 -17.48 8.77 13.21
N GLY A 27 -18.30 7.88 12.65
CA GLY A 27 -18.23 7.54 11.22
C GLY A 27 -18.60 8.70 10.29
N ARG A 28 -19.46 9.62 10.72
CA ARG A 28 -19.78 10.85 9.98
C ARG A 28 -18.67 11.89 10.08
N ASP A 29 -18.09 12.04 11.26
CA ASP A 29 -17.08 13.06 11.54
C ASP A 29 -15.74 12.69 10.88
N HIS A 30 -15.39 11.41 10.85
CA HIS A 30 -14.15 10.91 10.26
C HIS A 30 -14.29 10.41 8.81
N GLY A 31 -15.52 10.24 8.31
CA GLY A 31 -15.76 9.70 6.97
C GLY A 31 -15.33 8.24 6.81
N ILE A 32 -15.09 7.52 7.92
CA ILE A 32 -14.65 6.13 7.95
C ILE A 32 -15.83 5.26 8.40
N ASN A 33 -15.93 4.06 7.85
CA ASN A 33 -16.92 3.10 8.32
C ASN A 33 -16.53 2.50 9.69
N THR A 34 -17.02 3.12 10.75
CA THR A 34 -16.84 2.69 12.15
C THR A 34 -17.72 1.49 12.53
N GLU A 35 -18.81 1.24 11.80
CA GLU A 35 -19.73 0.12 12.04
C GLU A 35 -19.19 -1.21 11.46
N GLY A 36 -18.17 -1.16 10.59
CA GLY A 36 -17.48 -2.33 10.05
C GLY A 36 -18.23 -3.09 8.95
N TYR A 37 -19.44 -2.65 8.55
CA TYR A 37 -20.16 -3.19 7.41
C TYR A 37 -20.52 -2.08 6.41
N LEU A 38 -20.12 -2.22 5.14
CA LEU A 38 -20.55 -1.30 4.07
C LEU A 38 -21.62 -1.97 3.21
N ASN A 39 -22.56 -1.16 2.71
CA ASN A 39 -23.53 -1.64 1.72
C ASN A 39 -22.82 -1.97 0.41
N LYS A 40 -23.07 -3.16 -0.16
CA LYS A 40 -22.40 -3.64 -1.37
C LYS A 40 -22.48 -2.63 -2.53
N ASP A 41 -23.65 -2.04 -2.75
CA ASP A 41 -23.83 -1.06 -3.84
C ASP A 41 -23.00 0.21 -3.64
N LYS A 42 -22.85 0.65 -2.38
CA LYS A 42 -22.00 1.79 -2.05
C LYS A 42 -20.52 1.49 -2.32
N ILE A 43 -20.06 0.27 -1.98
CA ILE A 43 -18.69 -0.17 -2.24
C ILE A 43 -18.41 -0.20 -3.74
N MET A 44 -19.35 -0.72 -4.54
CA MET A 44 -19.17 -0.78 -6.01
C MET A 44 -19.11 0.62 -6.62
N ASN A 45 -19.98 1.53 -6.19
CA ASN A 45 -19.96 2.92 -6.66
C ASN A 45 -18.67 3.63 -6.25
N GLU A 46 -18.25 3.50 -4.99
CA GLU A 46 -17.01 4.10 -4.49
C GLU A 46 -15.77 3.54 -5.20
N LEU A 47 -15.74 2.23 -5.47
CA LEU A 47 -14.66 1.60 -6.23
C LEU A 47 -14.59 2.14 -7.65
N GLN A 48 -15.73 2.21 -8.35
CA GLN A 48 -15.82 2.78 -9.68
C GLN A 48 -15.41 4.27 -9.71
N GLU A 49 -15.83 5.05 -8.73
CA GLU A 49 -15.39 6.44 -8.58
C GLU A 49 -13.88 6.54 -8.32
N SER A 50 -13.32 5.63 -7.54
CA SER A 50 -11.87 5.60 -7.27
C SER A 50 -11.06 5.21 -8.52
N ASP A 51 -11.55 4.25 -9.30
CA ASP A 51 -10.89 3.79 -10.52
C ASP A 51 -10.95 4.87 -11.60
N THR A 52 -12.10 5.51 -11.78
CA THR A 52 -12.24 6.64 -12.71
C THR A 52 -11.37 7.83 -12.30
N LYS A 53 -11.25 8.15 -11.00
CA LYS A 53 -10.33 9.20 -10.53
C LYS A 53 -8.87 8.85 -10.80
N ARG A 54 -8.46 7.61 -10.55
CA ARG A 54 -7.08 7.16 -10.86
C ARG A 54 -6.78 7.25 -12.35
N GLU A 55 -7.70 6.79 -13.20
CA GLU A 55 -7.53 6.85 -14.65
C GLU A 55 -7.44 8.30 -15.15
N MET A 56 -8.29 9.19 -14.61
CA MET A 56 -8.25 10.62 -14.91
C MET A 56 -6.95 11.27 -14.43
N ASP A 57 -6.49 10.96 -13.22
CA ASP A 57 -5.22 11.46 -12.68
C ASP A 57 -4.02 10.98 -13.49
N ASP A 58 -4.03 9.73 -13.95
CA ASP A 58 -2.98 9.18 -14.79
C ASP A 58 -2.96 9.84 -16.15
N ARG A 59 -4.11 10.04 -16.80
CA ARG A 59 -4.19 10.81 -18.06
C ARG A 59 -3.73 12.25 -17.86
N MET A 60 -4.13 12.89 -16.77
CA MET A 60 -3.72 14.27 -16.47
C MET A 60 -2.19 14.42 -16.30
N LYS A 61 -1.50 13.37 -15.86
CA LYS A 61 -0.03 13.36 -15.71
C LYS A 61 0.72 13.04 -17.01
N HIS A 62 0.16 12.17 -17.85
CA HIS A 62 0.87 11.62 -19.01
C HIS A 62 0.46 12.28 -20.34
N GLU A 63 -0.76 12.77 -20.45
CA GLU A 63 -1.28 13.38 -21.67
C GLU A 63 -1.14 14.92 -21.62
N PRO A 64 -0.22 15.50 -22.41
CA PRO A 64 -0.10 16.94 -22.49
C PRO A 64 -1.40 17.55 -23.04
N GLY A 65 -1.94 18.55 -22.34
CA GLY A 65 -3.15 19.27 -22.76
C GLY A 65 -4.47 18.66 -22.28
N PHE A 66 -4.49 17.45 -21.71
CA PHE A 66 -5.71 16.80 -21.23
C PHE A 66 -6.50 17.65 -20.23
N ALA A 67 -5.81 18.31 -19.31
CA ALA A 67 -6.42 19.21 -18.32
C ALA A 67 -7.18 20.38 -18.99
N ALA A 68 -6.62 20.97 -20.05
CA ALA A 68 -7.27 22.07 -20.76
C ALA A 68 -8.56 21.58 -21.44
N THR A 69 -8.50 20.44 -22.11
CA THR A 69 -9.64 19.81 -22.79
C THR A 69 -10.75 19.43 -21.79
N MET A 70 -10.40 18.87 -20.63
CA MET A 70 -11.33 18.54 -19.55
C MET A 70 -12.10 19.76 -19.03
N HIS A 71 -11.45 20.93 -19.00
CA HIS A 71 -12.07 22.18 -18.60
C HIS A 71 -12.76 22.94 -19.75
N GLY A 72 -12.83 22.36 -20.96
CA GLY A 72 -13.44 23.00 -22.13
C GLY A 72 -12.60 24.10 -22.77
N ASN A 73 -11.31 24.19 -22.41
CA ASN A 73 -10.37 25.15 -22.94
C ASN A 73 -9.54 24.54 -24.07
N LYS A 74 -8.98 25.39 -24.92
CA LYS A 74 -8.00 24.94 -25.92
C LYS A 74 -6.65 24.67 -25.23
N PRO A 75 -5.99 23.53 -25.50
CA PRO A 75 -4.64 23.29 -25.02
C PRO A 75 -3.68 24.35 -25.57
N SER A 76 -2.56 24.55 -24.87
CA SER A 76 -1.52 25.46 -25.37
C SER A 76 -0.87 24.89 -26.63
N ARG A 77 -0.33 25.76 -27.48
CA ARG A 77 0.38 25.34 -28.70
C ARG A 77 1.55 24.38 -28.41
N GLY A 78 2.21 24.52 -27.27
CA GLY A 78 3.26 23.59 -26.84
C GLY A 78 2.69 22.21 -26.47
N ALA A 79 1.59 22.18 -25.74
CA ALA A 79 0.92 20.92 -25.37
C ALA A 79 0.35 20.18 -26.59
N GLU A 80 -0.12 20.90 -27.61
CA GLU A 80 -0.51 20.29 -28.90
C GLU A 80 0.67 19.62 -29.60
N ILE A 81 1.83 20.28 -29.63
CA ILE A 81 3.06 19.73 -30.23
C ILE A 81 3.56 18.52 -29.44
N ASP A 82 3.56 18.59 -28.11
CA ASP A 82 3.98 17.47 -27.25
C ASP A 82 3.04 16.26 -27.42
N ALA A 83 1.73 16.49 -27.61
CA ALA A 83 0.77 15.42 -27.89
C ALA A 83 1.03 14.76 -29.26
N GLU A 84 1.31 15.56 -30.29
CA GLU A 84 1.66 15.07 -31.63
C GLU A 84 2.96 14.25 -31.60
N LEU A 85 3.99 14.74 -30.91
CA LEU A 85 5.27 14.05 -30.75
C LEU A 85 5.11 12.71 -30.02
N ALA A 86 4.33 12.69 -28.93
CA ALA A 86 4.06 11.48 -28.16
C ALA A 86 3.32 10.41 -29.00
N GLN A 87 2.39 10.83 -29.87
CA GLN A 87 1.71 9.94 -30.80
C GLN A 87 2.67 9.39 -31.87
N GLU A 88 3.49 10.26 -32.48
CA GLU A 88 4.47 9.84 -33.48
C GLU A 88 5.47 8.84 -32.89
N ASP A 89 5.99 9.10 -31.69
CA ASP A 89 6.91 8.20 -30.98
C ASP A 89 6.26 6.85 -30.69
N ALA A 90 4.99 6.82 -30.24
CA ALA A 90 4.26 5.59 -30.00
C ALA A 90 4.07 4.77 -31.29
N GLU A 91 3.74 5.40 -32.41
CA GLU A 91 3.64 4.72 -33.71
C GLU A 91 4.99 4.19 -34.20
N GLN A 92 6.06 4.97 -34.07
CA GLN A 92 7.39 4.52 -34.44
C GLN A 92 7.84 3.33 -33.58
N MET A 93 7.53 3.34 -32.28
CA MET A 93 7.79 2.23 -31.38
C MET A 93 6.98 0.99 -31.73
N ALA A 94 5.70 1.15 -32.12
CA ALA A 94 4.87 0.05 -32.60
C ALA A 94 5.44 -0.59 -33.87
N LYS A 95 5.82 0.23 -34.87
CA LYS A 95 6.46 -0.23 -36.11
C LYS A 95 7.80 -0.94 -35.84
N LYS A 96 8.58 -0.47 -34.85
CA LYS A 96 9.83 -1.12 -34.44
C LYS A 96 9.55 -2.47 -33.78
N ARG A 97 8.57 -2.55 -32.87
CA ARG A 97 8.15 -3.80 -32.20
C ARG A 97 7.65 -4.85 -33.21
N GLU A 98 6.82 -4.43 -34.15
CA GLU A 98 6.31 -5.30 -35.22
C GLU A 98 7.47 -5.89 -36.06
N LYS A 99 8.44 -5.05 -36.44
CA LYS A 99 9.64 -5.50 -37.18
C LYS A 99 10.58 -6.39 -36.36
N THR A 100 10.62 -6.23 -35.04
CA THR A 100 11.43 -7.10 -34.18
C THR A 100 10.77 -8.45 -33.92
N ASP A 101 9.44 -8.49 -33.78
CA ASP A 101 8.67 -9.74 -33.63
C ASP A 101 8.65 -10.56 -34.93
N SER A 102 8.73 -9.89 -36.09
CA SER A 102 8.72 -10.57 -37.40
C SER A 102 10.07 -11.15 -37.83
N MET A 103 11.12 -11.11 -37.01
CA MET A 103 12.43 -11.70 -37.37
C MET A 103 12.46 -13.20 -37.04
N PRO A 104 12.50 -14.11 -38.05
CA PRO A 104 12.56 -15.55 -37.80
C PRO A 104 13.89 -15.90 -37.12
N GLY A 105 13.83 -16.34 -35.87
CA GLY A 105 14.98 -16.76 -35.06
C GLY A 105 15.25 -15.89 -33.83
N LYS A 106 14.57 -14.74 -33.68
CA LYS A 106 14.61 -13.98 -32.43
C LYS A 106 13.50 -14.52 -31.52
N LYS A 107 13.86 -15.39 -30.59
CA LYS A 107 12.95 -15.70 -29.48
C LYS A 107 12.72 -14.38 -28.75
N ASN A 108 11.47 -13.93 -28.67
CA ASN A 108 11.05 -12.99 -27.65
C ASN A 108 11.08 -13.71 -26.30
N GLU A 109 12.29 -14.03 -25.85
CA GLU A 109 12.52 -14.19 -24.43
C GLU A 109 12.40 -12.77 -23.89
N ASP A 110 11.23 -12.43 -23.36
CA ASP A 110 11.20 -11.45 -22.28
C ASP A 110 12.28 -11.94 -21.32
N HIS A 111 13.44 -11.27 -21.29
CA HIS A 111 14.51 -11.61 -20.37
C HIS A 111 14.03 -11.25 -18.96
N THR A 112 13.11 -12.07 -18.44
CA THR A 112 12.77 -12.20 -17.03
C THR A 112 13.84 -13.01 -16.30
N GLU A 113 14.93 -13.37 -16.96
CA GLU A 113 16.16 -13.77 -16.28
C GLU A 113 16.75 -12.53 -15.63
N LYS A 114 16.30 -12.24 -14.40
CA LYS A 114 16.95 -11.29 -13.50
C LYS A 114 18.46 -11.53 -13.62
N SER A 115 19.24 -10.49 -13.91
CA SER A 115 20.71 -10.58 -13.92
C SER A 115 21.19 -11.36 -12.70
N GLU A 116 22.22 -12.20 -12.83
CA GLU A 116 22.68 -13.10 -11.74
C GLU A 116 22.87 -12.37 -10.40
N TRP A 117 23.34 -11.13 -10.43
CA TRP A 117 23.47 -10.25 -9.27
C TRP A 117 22.14 -9.98 -8.55
N LYS A 118 21.06 -9.78 -9.31
CA LYS A 118 19.71 -9.52 -8.79
C LYS A 118 19.05 -10.80 -8.26
N GLN A 119 19.42 -11.96 -8.81
CA GLN A 119 19.04 -13.26 -8.23
C GLN A 119 19.78 -13.54 -6.91
N GLN A 120 21.04 -13.11 -6.80
CA GLN A 120 21.81 -13.19 -5.56
C GLN A 120 21.21 -12.30 -4.46
N ILE A 121 20.85 -11.05 -4.77
CA ILE A 121 20.22 -10.15 -3.80
C ILE A 121 18.87 -10.71 -3.32
N ASP A 122 18.00 -11.15 -4.22
CA ASP A 122 16.70 -11.72 -3.84
C ASP A 122 16.87 -12.99 -2.98
N ARG A 123 17.93 -13.77 -3.20
CA ARG A 123 18.25 -14.96 -2.41
C ARG A 123 18.78 -14.58 -1.04
N GLU A 124 19.70 -13.62 -0.97
CA GLU A 124 20.27 -13.10 0.27
C GLU A 124 19.19 -12.43 1.14
N GLU A 125 18.27 -11.68 0.54
CA GLU A 125 17.14 -11.05 1.23
C GLU A 125 16.17 -12.10 1.78
N LYS A 126 15.86 -13.15 1.01
CA LYS A 126 15.02 -14.27 1.49
C LYS A 126 15.69 -15.06 2.61
N GLU A 127 17.01 -15.29 2.53
CA GLU A 127 17.77 -15.95 3.58
C GLU A 127 17.82 -15.09 4.85
N ALA A 128 18.06 -13.79 4.72
CA ALA A 128 17.99 -12.85 5.85
C ALA A 128 16.59 -12.85 6.49
N GLN A 129 15.54 -12.80 5.69
CA GLN A 129 14.16 -12.84 6.19
C GLN A 129 13.84 -14.16 6.91
N ALA A 130 14.33 -15.30 6.40
CA ALA A 130 14.19 -16.60 7.05
C ALA A 130 14.94 -16.66 8.40
N GLN A 131 16.16 -16.13 8.45
CA GLN A 131 16.97 -16.05 9.67
C GLN A 131 16.31 -15.16 10.75
N HIS A 132 15.62 -14.09 10.34
CA HIS A 132 14.86 -13.25 11.26
C HIS A 132 13.52 -13.87 11.68
N ARG A 133 12.90 -14.68 10.82
CA ARG A 133 11.64 -15.39 11.12
C ARG A 133 11.80 -16.45 12.20
N ASP A 134 12.94 -17.14 12.25
CA ASP A 134 13.20 -18.17 13.28
C ASP A 134 13.68 -17.57 14.62
N LYS A 135 14.34 -16.41 14.61
CA LYS A 135 14.80 -15.73 15.84
C LYS A 135 13.68 -15.08 16.67
N GLY A 136 12.48 -14.93 16.10
CA GLY A 136 11.29 -14.43 16.82
C GLY A 136 10.38 -15.52 17.37
N ARG A 137 10.71 -16.81 17.14
CA ARG A 137 9.90 -17.92 17.61
C ARG A 137 10.20 -18.15 19.10
N ASN A 138 9.34 -17.61 19.96
CA ASN A 138 9.36 -17.86 21.40
C ASN A 138 9.02 -19.35 21.65
N THR A 139 10.02 -20.23 21.53
CA THR A 139 9.95 -21.58 22.06
C THR A 139 10.06 -21.44 23.57
N HIS A 140 8.90 -21.38 24.23
CA HIS A 140 8.77 -21.31 25.67
C HIS A 140 9.27 -22.61 26.32
N GLU A 141 10.59 -22.80 26.33
CA GLU A 141 11.27 -23.83 27.11
C GLU A 141 12.06 -23.14 28.21
N GLY A 142 11.33 -22.79 29.28
CA GLY A 142 11.81 -23.06 30.63
C GLY A 142 12.96 -22.24 31.21
N GLN A 143 13.02 -20.92 31.01
CA GLN A 143 13.81 -20.05 31.90
C GLN A 143 13.01 -18.80 32.28
N GLY A 144 12.76 -18.68 33.59
CA GLY A 144 11.92 -17.63 34.17
C GLY A 144 12.47 -16.24 33.90
N MET A 145 11.57 -15.29 33.72
CA MET A 145 11.90 -13.87 33.67
C MET A 145 12.49 -13.46 35.02
N GLU A 146 13.81 -13.35 35.11
CA GLU A 146 14.45 -12.68 36.24
C GLU A 146 14.05 -11.20 36.21
N TYR A 147 13.24 -10.81 37.19
CA TYR A 147 12.90 -9.41 37.40
C TYR A 147 14.17 -8.65 37.79
N VAL A 148 14.66 -7.81 36.87
CA VAL A 148 15.64 -6.78 37.21
C VAL A 148 14.97 -5.81 38.17
N THR A 149 15.36 -5.86 39.44
CA THR A 149 14.89 -4.91 40.44
C THR A 149 15.36 -3.51 40.07
N ARG A 150 14.42 -2.60 39.86
CA ARG A 150 14.73 -1.19 39.57
C ARG A 150 15.43 -0.59 40.80
N LYS A 151 16.67 -0.11 40.61
CA LYS A 151 17.36 0.76 41.56
C LYS A 151 16.48 1.96 41.84
N THR A 152 15.97 2.06 43.07
CA THR A 152 15.32 3.26 43.57
C THR A 152 16.40 4.33 43.73
N HIS A 153 16.35 5.38 42.90
CA HIS A 153 17.08 6.61 43.18
C HIS A 153 16.32 7.34 44.29
N SER A 154 16.83 7.23 45.52
CA SER A 154 16.43 8.11 46.62
C SER A 154 16.91 9.52 46.30
N SER A 155 16.00 10.36 45.81
CA SER A 155 16.15 11.81 45.83
C SER A 155 15.88 12.28 47.25
N ARG A 156 16.95 12.72 47.89
CA ARG A 156 16.99 13.39 49.19
C ARG A 156 16.22 14.72 49.14
N GLU A 157 15.30 14.90 50.08
CA GLU A 157 15.03 16.14 50.83
C GLU A 157 14.49 15.79 52.22
#